data_AF-I0YX45-F1
#
_entry.id   AF-I0YX45-F1
#
_cell.length_a   1.000
_cell.length_b   1.000
_cell.length_c   1.000
_cell.angle_alpha   90.00
_cell.angle_beta   90.00
_cell.angle_gamma   90.00
#
_symmetry.space_group_name_H-M   'P 1'
#
loop_
_entity.id
_entity.type
_entity.pdbx_description
1 polymer ?
#
loop_
_entity_poly.entity_id
_entity_poly.type
_entity_poly.pdbx_seq_one_letter_code
_entity_poly.pdbx_strand_id
1 'polypeptide(L)'
;QYNEEVWKAIDYILDQMSQNGIRVIVALIDYWKKTDGYADWCAGGDKDSFYTNSYCQQIYQNHIKTFVNSRRNTYNGRLYKEDPTIFAWDILNEPRQTAGDYSTVQKWIDMMASFVKSVDPNHMVTVGEEGFFGPNDPHVNCNPSYPDSWPSYEGQDFTNNHRSKDIDFTAVHAWPDNWKVYSPSFMTQWVNCHIEASASLGKPMLLEEVCPFSFCCLSS
;
A
#
# COMPACT_ATOMS: atom_id res chain seq x y z
N GLN A 1 -5.57 7.85 -21.03
CA GLN A 1 -4.30 8.36 -21.62
C GLN A 1 -3.54 9.07 -20.51
N TYR A 2 -2.23 8.84 -20.37
CA TYR A 2 -1.44 9.44 -19.29
C TYR A 2 -1.13 10.91 -19.57
N ASN A 3 -1.01 11.71 -18.50
CA ASN A 3 -0.56 13.09 -18.60
C ASN A 3 0.98 13.14 -18.54
N GLU A 4 1.60 13.39 -19.69
CA GLU A 4 3.07 13.40 -19.82
C GLU A 4 3.73 14.48 -18.94
N GLU A 5 3.07 15.60 -18.67
CA GLU A 5 3.64 16.65 -17.81
C GLU A 5 3.69 16.19 -16.34
N VAL A 6 2.69 15.40 -15.89
CA VAL A 6 2.74 14.76 -14.57
C VAL A 6 3.88 13.75 -14.50
N TRP A 7 4.07 12.96 -15.55
CA TRP A 7 5.15 11.98 -15.59
C TRP A 7 6.55 12.61 -15.62
N LYS A 8 6.74 13.72 -16.35
CA LYS A 8 7.98 14.50 -16.27
C LYS A 8 8.22 15.08 -14.88
N ALA A 9 7.17 15.51 -14.17
CA ALA A 9 7.32 15.97 -12.80
C ALA A 9 7.79 14.84 -11.87
N ILE A 10 7.25 13.62 -12.02
CA ILE A 10 7.71 12.44 -11.27
C ILE A 10 9.16 12.11 -11.64
N ASP A 11 9.50 12.12 -12.94
CA ASP A 11 10.87 11.86 -13.40
C ASP A 11 11.87 12.84 -12.78
N TYR A 12 11.52 14.13 -12.73
CA TYR A 12 12.33 15.17 -12.11
C TYR A 12 12.54 14.90 -10.63
N ILE A 13 11.47 14.58 -9.89
CA ILE A 13 11.54 14.26 -8.47
C ILE A 13 12.47 13.08 -8.22
N LEU A 14 12.35 12.00 -8.99
CA LEU A 14 13.22 10.83 -8.87
C LEU A 14 14.68 11.17 -9.19
N ASP A 15 14.93 11.97 -10.22
CA ASP A 15 16.29 12.42 -10.54
C ASP A 15 16.90 13.26 -9.40
N GLN A 16 16.13 14.19 -8.83
CA GLN A 16 16.56 14.98 -7.69
C GLN A 16 16.81 14.13 -6.44
N MET A 17 15.95 13.16 -6.14
CA MET A 17 16.15 12.23 -5.02
C MET A 17 17.42 11.39 -5.23
N SER A 18 17.66 10.92 -6.45
CA SER A 18 18.88 10.20 -6.82
C SER A 18 20.14 11.01 -6.52
N GLN A 19 20.15 12.28 -6.94
CA GLN A 19 21.27 13.21 -6.74
C GLN A 19 21.52 13.54 -5.26
N ASN A 20 20.49 13.42 -4.42
CA ASN A 20 20.55 13.69 -2.99
C ASN A 20 20.67 12.42 -2.12
N GLY A 21 20.83 11.24 -2.73
CA GLY A 21 20.96 9.98 -1.99
C GLY A 21 19.68 9.56 -1.25
N ILE A 22 18.52 10.08 -1.67
CA ILE A 22 17.20 9.76 -1.11
C ILE A 22 16.63 8.56 -1.88
N ARG A 23 16.00 7.63 -1.16
CA ARG A 23 15.26 6.51 -1.74
C ARG A 23 13.76 6.70 -1.53
N VAL A 24 12.95 6.13 -2.42
CA VAL A 24 11.48 6.26 -2.35
C VAL A 24 10.75 4.93 -2.41
N ILE A 25 9.65 4.86 -1.67
CA ILE A 25 8.60 3.87 -1.90
C ILE A 25 7.56 4.57 -2.77
N VAL A 26 7.14 3.92 -3.85
CA VAL A 26 6.13 4.47 -4.76
C VAL A 26 4.86 3.64 -4.62
N ALA A 27 3.84 4.23 -3.99
CA ALA A 27 2.49 3.72 -4.04
C ALA A 27 1.99 3.81 -5.49
N LEU A 28 1.68 2.65 -6.06
CA LEU A 28 1.29 2.53 -7.46
C LEU A 28 -0.10 3.12 -7.70
N ILE A 29 -0.92 3.16 -6.65
CA ILE A 29 -2.32 3.57 -6.63
C ILE A 29 -2.79 3.88 -5.20
N ASP A 30 -3.89 4.62 -5.09
CA ASP A 30 -4.45 5.09 -3.82
C ASP A 30 -5.92 4.68 -3.66
N TYR A 31 -6.27 4.04 -2.54
CA TYR A 31 -7.64 3.64 -2.22
C TYR A 31 -8.62 4.82 -2.07
N TRP A 32 -8.14 5.98 -1.63
CA TRP A 32 -9.01 7.12 -1.30
C TRP A 32 -9.33 8.01 -2.49
N LYS A 33 -8.40 8.18 -3.42
CA LYS A 33 -8.53 9.15 -4.51
C LYS A 33 -9.31 8.60 -5.70
N LYS A 34 -10.46 9.22 -5.95
CA LYS A 34 -11.24 9.02 -7.18
C LYS A 34 -10.63 9.76 -8.39
N THR A 35 -10.02 10.92 -8.16
CA THR A 35 -9.69 11.93 -9.20
C THR A 35 -8.44 11.63 -10.03
N ASP A 36 -7.59 10.69 -9.61
CA ASP A 36 -6.37 10.33 -10.34
C ASP A 36 -6.51 8.98 -11.09
N GLY A 37 -7.67 8.32 -10.89
CA GLY A 37 -8.28 7.41 -11.86
C GLY A 37 -7.84 5.94 -11.81
N TYR A 38 -8.58 5.13 -11.06
CA TYR A 38 -8.85 3.72 -11.40
C TYR A 38 -9.96 3.57 -12.44
N ALA A 39 -9.92 4.45 -13.44
CA ALA A 39 -10.97 4.73 -14.42
C ALA A 39 -12.39 4.55 -13.85
N ASP A 40 -12.68 5.31 -12.78
CA ASP A 40 -13.92 5.35 -11.97
C ASP A 40 -14.33 4.02 -11.30
N TRP A 41 -13.34 3.29 -10.81
CA TRP A 41 -13.38 1.90 -10.30
C TRP A 41 -13.80 0.90 -11.38
N CYS A 42 -13.35 1.23 -12.59
CA CYS A 42 -13.47 0.51 -13.84
C CYS A 42 -14.89 0.59 -14.42
N ALA A 43 -15.37 1.84 -14.35
CA ALA A 43 -16.46 2.48 -15.09
C ALA A 43 -17.90 2.05 -14.77
N GLY A 44 -18.23 1.85 -13.49
CA GLY A 44 -19.62 1.70 -13.02
C GLY A 44 -19.81 0.98 -11.67
N GLY A 45 -18.74 0.44 -11.09
CA GLY A 45 -18.76 -0.32 -9.83
C GLY A 45 -18.45 0.53 -8.58
N ASP A 46 -18.44 -0.12 -7.42
CA ASP A 46 -17.99 0.41 -6.14
C ASP A 46 -16.51 0.02 -5.86
N LYS A 47 -15.93 0.54 -4.76
CA LYS A 47 -14.54 0.27 -4.38
C LYS A 47 -14.25 -1.22 -4.18
N ASP A 48 -15.22 -1.99 -3.73
CA ASP A 48 -15.02 -3.39 -3.42
C ASP A 48 -14.95 -4.25 -4.69
N SER A 49 -15.69 -3.84 -5.72
CA SER A 49 -15.62 -4.49 -7.04
C SER A 49 -14.24 -4.40 -7.68
N PHE A 50 -13.40 -3.44 -7.26
CA PHE A 50 -12.03 -3.27 -7.75
C PHE A 50 -11.20 -4.55 -7.66
N TYR A 51 -11.34 -5.28 -6.56
CA TYR A 51 -10.52 -6.47 -6.29
C TYR A 51 -10.88 -7.66 -7.19
N THR A 52 -12.12 -7.73 -7.68
CA THR A 52 -12.64 -8.90 -8.42
C THR A 52 -12.91 -8.63 -9.90
N ASN A 53 -13.09 -7.37 -10.29
CA ASN A 53 -13.40 -6.99 -11.66
C ASN A 53 -12.18 -7.20 -12.56
N SER A 54 -12.28 -8.13 -13.50
CA SER A 54 -11.19 -8.47 -14.43
C SER A 54 -10.77 -7.28 -15.30
N TYR A 55 -11.68 -6.35 -15.61
CA TYR A 55 -11.34 -5.12 -16.31
C TYR A 55 -10.47 -4.20 -15.44
N CYS A 56 -10.75 -4.11 -14.14
CA CYS A 56 -9.87 -3.40 -13.19
C CYS A 56 -8.49 -4.00 -13.11
N GLN A 57 -8.44 -5.32 -12.92
CA GLN A 57 -7.18 -6.05 -12.84
C GLN A 57 -6.35 -5.83 -14.10
N GLN A 58 -6.98 -5.84 -15.29
CA GLN A 58 -6.30 -5.58 -16.55
C GLN A 58 -5.79 -4.13 -16.67
N ILE A 59 -6.58 -3.12 -16.29
CA ILE A 59 -6.15 -1.72 -16.31
C ILE A 59 -4.94 -1.54 -15.38
N TYR A 60 -5.00 -2.09 -14.17
CA TYR A 60 -3.88 -2.03 -13.23
C TYR A 60 -2.62 -2.67 -13.80
N GLN A 61 -2.73 -3.88 -14.33
CA GLN A 61 -1.59 -4.58 -14.94
C GLN A 61 -1.00 -3.81 -16.13
N ASN A 62 -1.85 -3.16 -16.93
CA ASN A 62 -1.40 -2.27 -18.01
C ASN A 62 -0.70 -1.02 -17.47
N HIS A 63 -1.18 -0.48 -16.34
CA HIS A 63 -0.52 0.62 -15.66
C HIS A 63 0.89 0.23 -15.22
N ILE A 64 1.06 -0.89 -14.54
CA ILE A 64 2.38 -1.41 -14.13
C ILE A 64 3.30 -1.64 -15.35
N LYS A 65 2.80 -2.28 -16.41
CA LYS A 65 3.60 -2.46 -17.65
C LYS A 65 4.05 -1.13 -18.26
N THR A 66 3.26 -0.08 -18.14
CA THR A 66 3.61 1.22 -18.72
C THR A 66 4.53 2.01 -17.79
N PHE A 67 4.12 2.17 -16.53
CA PHE A 67 4.78 3.02 -15.54
C PHE A 67 6.04 2.37 -14.96
N VAL A 68 5.98 1.11 -14.55
CA VAL A 68 7.13 0.42 -13.92
C VAL A 68 8.12 -0.08 -14.98
N ASN A 69 7.63 -0.74 -16.04
CA ASN A 69 8.52 -1.40 -17.01
C ASN A 69 8.99 -0.51 -18.15
N SER A 70 8.11 0.36 -18.66
CA SER A 70 8.35 1.05 -19.94
C SER A 70 8.69 2.53 -19.77
N ARG A 71 8.39 3.16 -18.62
CA ARG A 71 8.75 4.56 -18.37
C ARG A 71 10.26 4.66 -18.28
N ARG A 72 10.81 5.49 -19.16
CA ARG A 72 12.18 5.95 -19.09
C ARG A 72 12.16 7.38 -18.57
N ASN A 73 12.85 7.61 -17.47
CA ASN A 73 12.99 8.91 -16.86
C ASN A 73 13.60 9.90 -17.87
N THR A 74 12.95 11.04 -18.11
CA THR A 74 13.39 12.02 -19.12
C THR A 74 14.65 12.79 -18.74
N TYR A 75 15.04 12.81 -17.47
CA TYR A 75 16.20 13.56 -16.96
C TYR A 75 17.45 12.69 -16.88
N ASN A 76 17.34 11.46 -16.37
CA ASN A 76 18.48 10.57 -16.16
C ASN A 76 18.54 9.37 -17.12
N GLY A 77 17.50 9.15 -17.92
CA GLY A 77 17.44 8.11 -18.94
C GLY A 77 17.27 6.67 -18.44
N ARG A 78 17.12 6.44 -17.12
CA ARG A 78 16.92 5.10 -16.55
C ARG A 78 15.49 4.62 -16.75
N LEU A 79 15.31 3.31 -16.94
CA LEU A 79 13.98 2.71 -16.76
C LEU A 79 13.66 2.67 -15.27
N TYR A 80 12.40 2.86 -14.90
CA TYR A 80 12.00 2.83 -13.48
C TYR A 80 12.35 1.50 -12.80
N LYS A 81 12.10 0.37 -13.47
CA LYS A 81 12.54 -0.97 -13.02
C LYS A 81 14.06 -1.17 -12.87
N GLU A 82 14.87 -0.21 -13.33
CA GLU A 82 16.33 -0.21 -13.22
C GLU A 82 16.85 0.98 -12.39
N ASP A 83 15.98 1.84 -11.85
CA ASP A 83 16.39 3.02 -11.10
C ASP A 83 16.51 2.72 -9.61
N PRO A 84 17.74 2.58 -9.05
CA PRO A 84 17.92 2.22 -7.65
C PRO A 84 17.42 3.29 -6.67
N THR A 85 17.05 4.48 -7.16
CA THR A 85 16.39 5.52 -6.36
C THR A 85 15.05 5.03 -5.82
N ILE A 86 14.37 4.16 -6.57
CA ILE A 86 13.17 3.47 -6.09
C ILE A 86 13.63 2.34 -5.18
N PHE A 87 13.13 2.33 -3.95
CA PHE A 87 13.38 1.29 -2.96
C PHE A 87 12.41 0.13 -3.11
N ALA A 88 11.13 0.47 -3.25
CA ALA A 88 10.06 -0.50 -3.35
C ALA A 88 8.84 0.05 -4.11
N TRP A 89 8.03 -0.88 -4.60
CA TRP A 89 6.67 -0.64 -5.06
C TRP A 89 5.69 -0.99 -3.94
N ASP A 90 4.88 -0.02 -3.54
CA ASP A 90 3.69 -0.30 -2.76
C ASP A 90 2.52 -0.52 -3.74
N ILE A 91 1.93 -1.72 -3.69
CA ILE A 91 0.90 -2.12 -4.65
C ILE A 91 -0.45 -1.44 -4.43
N LEU A 92 -0.74 -0.93 -3.23
CA LEU A 92 -1.99 -0.25 -2.92
C LEU A 92 -1.88 0.48 -1.58
N ASN A 93 -2.02 1.80 -1.61
CA ASN A 93 -2.18 2.59 -0.39
C ASN A 93 -3.56 2.35 0.25
N GLU A 94 -3.55 2.00 1.53
CA GLU A 94 -4.67 1.75 2.45
C GLU A 94 -5.82 0.93 1.85
N PRO A 95 -5.59 -0.30 1.33
CA PRO A 95 -6.65 -1.16 0.82
C PRO A 95 -7.70 -1.39 1.91
N ARG A 96 -8.96 -1.09 1.59
CA ARG A 96 -10.10 -1.52 2.40
C ARG A 96 -11.15 -2.21 1.53
N GLN A 97 -11.88 -3.14 2.12
CA GLN A 97 -13.00 -3.83 1.50
C GLN A 97 -14.16 -3.86 2.49
N THR A 98 -15.32 -3.35 2.08
CA THR A 98 -16.46 -3.22 2.99
C THR A 98 -17.12 -4.57 3.26
N ALA A 99 -17.62 -4.76 4.48
CA ALA A 99 -18.19 -6.01 4.99
C ALA A 99 -17.17 -7.11 5.36
N GLY A 100 -15.87 -6.82 5.33
CA GLY A 100 -14.85 -7.72 5.86
C GLY A 100 -14.63 -8.98 5.01
N ASP A 101 -14.60 -8.87 3.68
CA ASP A 101 -14.15 -9.94 2.78
C ASP A 101 -12.62 -9.95 2.67
N TYR A 102 -11.98 -10.43 3.73
CA TYR A 102 -10.53 -10.64 3.82
C TYR A 102 -10.00 -11.53 2.67
N SER A 103 -10.81 -12.49 2.21
CA SER A 103 -10.37 -13.47 1.21
C SER A 103 -10.17 -12.86 -0.17
N THR A 104 -11.01 -11.88 -0.52
CA THR A 104 -10.95 -11.16 -1.78
C THR A 104 -9.74 -10.23 -1.82
N VAL A 105 -9.47 -9.50 -0.72
CA VAL A 105 -8.29 -8.65 -0.59
C VAL A 105 -7.01 -9.48 -0.68
N GLN A 106 -6.91 -10.59 0.06
CA GLN A 106 -5.75 -11.48 0.02
C GLN A 106 -5.45 -12.00 -1.40
N LYS A 107 -6.47 -12.49 -2.11
CA LYS A 107 -6.30 -13.01 -3.48
C LYS A 107 -5.79 -11.93 -4.44
N TRP A 108 -6.28 -10.70 -4.28
CA TRP A 108 -5.82 -9.58 -5.08
C TRP A 108 -4.37 -9.23 -4.78
N ILE A 109 -3.97 -9.18 -3.50
CA ILE A 109 -2.58 -8.95 -3.07
C ILE A 109 -1.65 -9.99 -3.68
N ASP A 110 -1.96 -11.28 -3.53
CA ASP A 110 -1.13 -12.36 -4.08
C ASP A 110 -0.98 -12.25 -5.60
N MET A 111 -2.06 -11.96 -6.31
CA MET A 111 -2.05 -11.80 -7.75
C MET A 111 -1.20 -10.60 -8.19
N MET A 112 -1.37 -9.46 -7.55
CA MET A 112 -0.76 -8.20 -7.97
C MET A 112 0.69 -8.07 -7.53
N ALA A 113 1.04 -8.54 -6.33
CA ALA A 113 2.44 -8.60 -5.89
C ALA A 113 3.25 -9.52 -6.82
N SER A 114 2.73 -10.72 -7.13
CA SER A 114 3.37 -11.66 -8.05
C SER A 114 3.52 -11.06 -9.46
N PHE A 115 2.50 -10.34 -9.93
CA PHE A 115 2.56 -9.67 -11.23
C PHE A 115 3.62 -8.56 -11.25
N VAL A 116 3.67 -7.69 -10.23
CA VAL A 116 4.71 -6.64 -10.14
C VAL A 116 6.10 -7.25 -10.13
N LYS A 117 6.34 -8.31 -9.33
CA LYS A 117 7.62 -9.04 -9.31
C LYS A 117 7.99 -9.64 -10.67
N SER A 118 7.01 -10.09 -11.46
CA SER A 118 7.25 -10.60 -12.81
C SER A 118 7.68 -9.52 -13.81
N VAL A 119 7.25 -8.28 -13.58
CA VAL A 119 7.55 -7.12 -14.42
C VAL A 119 8.89 -6.49 -14.01
N ASP A 120 9.12 -6.41 -12.71
CA ASP A 120 10.30 -5.86 -12.06
C ASP A 120 10.82 -6.81 -10.97
N PRO A 121 11.83 -7.64 -11.29
CA PRO A 121 12.44 -8.54 -10.32
C PRO A 121 13.50 -7.87 -9.44
N ASN A 122 13.79 -6.57 -9.61
CA ASN A 122 14.88 -5.88 -8.93
C ASN A 122 14.43 -5.22 -7.62
N HIS A 123 13.27 -4.56 -7.64
CA HIS A 123 12.77 -3.79 -6.51
C HIS A 123 11.96 -4.63 -5.52
N MET A 124 11.92 -4.16 -4.28
CA MET A 124 11.03 -4.73 -3.27
C MET A 124 9.57 -4.38 -3.55
N VAL A 125 8.65 -5.16 -3.00
CA VAL A 125 7.21 -4.99 -3.11
C VAL A 125 6.59 -5.10 -1.72
N THR A 126 5.66 -4.21 -1.42
CA THR A 126 4.82 -4.26 -0.22
C THR A 126 3.36 -3.95 -0.56
N VAL A 127 2.49 -4.04 0.43
CA VAL A 127 1.12 -3.51 0.41
C VAL A 127 1.02 -2.48 1.53
N GLY A 128 0.77 -1.22 1.17
CA GLY A 128 0.74 -0.09 2.08
C GLY A 128 -0.56 0.00 2.86
N GLU A 129 -0.86 -1.04 3.63
CA GLU A 129 -2.06 -1.11 4.43
C GLU A 129 -1.93 -0.45 5.80
N GLU A 130 -3.07 -0.06 6.35
CA GLU A 130 -3.09 0.52 7.69
C GLU A 130 -2.59 -0.45 8.74
N GLY A 131 -2.85 -1.75 8.56
CA GLY A 131 -2.34 -2.83 9.39
C GLY A 131 -3.39 -3.47 10.30
N PHE A 132 -4.67 -3.39 9.97
CA PHE A 132 -5.67 -4.05 10.83
C PHE A 132 -5.49 -5.57 10.84
N PHE A 133 -5.56 -6.14 12.03
CA PHE A 133 -5.47 -7.58 12.23
C PHE A 133 -6.80 -8.26 11.91
N GLY A 134 -6.74 -9.40 11.24
CA GLY A 134 -7.92 -10.21 10.94
C GLY A 134 -8.54 -10.83 12.21
N PRO A 135 -9.79 -11.32 12.13
CA PRO A 135 -10.56 -11.76 13.29
C PRO A 135 -9.97 -12.99 14.02
N ASN A 136 -9.11 -13.75 13.33
CA ASN A 136 -8.45 -14.93 13.88
C ASN A 136 -6.96 -14.69 14.20
N ASP A 137 -6.47 -13.47 14.02
CA ASP A 137 -5.07 -13.13 14.32
C ASP A 137 -4.83 -13.09 15.84
N PRO A 138 -3.72 -13.63 16.35
CA PRO A 138 -3.36 -13.52 17.77
C PRO A 138 -3.31 -12.08 18.32
N HIS A 139 -3.11 -11.09 17.46
CA HIS A 139 -2.99 -9.67 17.80
C HIS A 139 -4.27 -8.86 17.50
N VAL A 140 -5.40 -9.52 17.23
CA VAL A 140 -6.69 -8.84 16.94
C VAL A 140 -7.09 -7.83 18.02
N ASN A 141 -6.68 -8.06 19.27
CA ASN A 141 -6.93 -7.15 20.39
C ASN A 141 -6.11 -5.84 20.36
N CYS A 142 -5.17 -5.71 19.42
CA CYS A 142 -4.42 -4.49 19.17
C CYS A 142 -5.15 -3.55 18.20
N ASN A 143 -6.21 -4.01 17.52
CA ASN A 143 -7.04 -3.17 16.65
C ASN A 143 -7.68 -2.00 17.43
N PRO A 144 -7.84 -0.82 16.80
CA PRO A 144 -8.53 0.30 17.43
C PRO A 144 -9.99 -0.07 17.73
N SER A 145 -10.46 0.28 18.93
CA SER A 145 -11.83 0.03 19.40
C SER A 145 -12.22 -1.46 19.57
N TYR A 146 -11.26 -2.38 19.72
CA TYR A 146 -11.54 -3.79 20.07
C TYR A 146 -12.31 -3.93 21.41
N PRO A 147 -13.27 -4.88 21.56
CA PRO A 147 -13.70 -5.91 20.60
C PRO A 147 -14.78 -5.49 19.59
N ASP A 148 -15.49 -4.40 19.82
CA ASP A 148 -16.55 -3.89 18.92
C ASP A 148 -15.94 -2.90 17.91
N SER A 149 -15.09 -3.43 17.01
CA SER A 149 -14.18 -2.60 16.24
C SER A 149 -14.57 -2.54 14.76
N TRP A 150 -14.84 -1.34 14.25
CA TRP A 150 -15.02 -1.06 12.81
C TRP A 150 -13.92 -1.61 11.88
N PRO A 151 -12.64 -1.78 12.28
CA PRO A 151 -11.61 -2.41 11.44
C PRO A 151 -11.96 -3.80 10.93
N SER A 152 -12.80 -4.56 11.65
CA SER A 152 -13.22 -5.89 11.21
C SER A 152 -14.11 -5.87 9.96
N TYR A 153 -14.53 -4.69 9.51
CA TYR A 153 -15.33 -4.50 8.31
C TYR A 153 -14.52 -3.89 7.16
N GLU A 154 -13.21 -3.72 7.33
CA GLU A 154 -12.31 -3.08 6.36
C GLU A 154 -11.51 -4.10 5.54
N GLY A 155 -11.65 -5.40 5.82
CA GLY A 155 -11.08 -6.48 4.99
C GLY A 155 -9.55 -6.62 5.02
N GLN A 156 -8.87 -5.90 5.91
CA GLN A 156 -7.44 -6.08 6.16
C GLN A 156 -7.19 -7.22 7.16
N ASP A 157 -6.24 -8.09 6.84
CA ASP A 157 -5.72 -9.12 7.74
C ASP A 157 -4.20 -9.06 7.68
N PHE A 158 -3.61 -8.18 8.51
CA PHE A 158 -2.21 -7.79 8.39
C PHE A 158 -1.24 -8.95 8.20
N THR A 159 -1.32 -9.94 9.10
CA THR A 159 -0.41 -11.08 9.08
C THR A 159 -0.63 -11.95 7.84
N ASN A 160 -1.87 -12.12 7.38
CA ASN A 160 -2.16 -12.91 6.19
C ASN A 160 -1.77 -12.18 4.90
N ASN A 161 -2.17 -10.91 4.78
CA ASN A 161 -1.87 -10.03 3.64
C ASN A 161 -0.37 -9.97 3.39
N HIS A 162 0.42 -9.81 4.46
CA HIS A 162 1.87 -9.81 4.40
C HIS A 162 2.52 -11.19 4.39
N ARG A 163 1.79 -12.30 4.50
CA ARG A 163 2.37 -13.66 4.39
C ARG A 163 2.78 -14.01 2.97
N SER A 164 2.19 -13.34 1.97
CA SER A 164 2.48 -13.57 0.56
C SER A 164 3.99 -13.61 0.30
N LYS A 165 4.46 -14.61 -0.44
CA LYS A 165 5.91 -14.76 -0.74
C LYS A 165 6.47 -13.63 -1.62
N ASP A 166 5.59 -12.90 -2.31
CA ASP A 166 5.94 -11.85 -3.26
C ASP A 166 5.90 -10.45 -2.62
N ILE A 167 5.64 -10.38 -1.31
CA ILE A 167 5.75 -9.19 -0.45
C ILE A 167 7.07 -9.30 0.34
N ASP A 168 7.95 -8.30 0.31
CA ASP A 168 9.29 -8.41 0.91
C ASP A 168 9.38 -7.87 2.35
N PHE A 169 8.56 -6.88 2.68
CA PHE A 169 8.50 -6.26 4.01
C PHE A 169 7.08 -5.87 4.35
N THR A 170 6.80 -5.68 5.64
CA THR A 170 5.49 -5.28 6.12
C THR A 170 5.39 -3.77 6.25
N ALA A 171 4.28 -3.21 5.79
CA ALA A 171 3.93 -1.82 5.95
C ALA A 171 2.73 -1.68 6.89
N VAL A 172 2.76 -0.68 7.74
CA VAL A 172 1.72 -0.37 8.71
C VAL A 172 1.60 1.15 8.85
N HIS A 173 0.38 1.64 9.03
CA HIS A 173 0.11 3.04 9.29
C HIS A 173 -0.34 3.25 10.74
N ALA A 174 -0.39 4.49 11.19
CA ALA A 174 -0.94 4.84 12.49
C ALA A 174 -1.62 6.21 12.48
N TRP A 175 -2.95 6.18 12.50
CA TRP A 175 -3.82 7.36 12.49
C TRP A 175 -4.73 7.41 13.74
N PRO A 176 -4.18 7.45 14.97
CA PRO A 176 -4.97 7.34 16.21
C PRO A 176 -6.04 8.43 16.35
N ASP A 177 -5.79 9.64 15.86
CA ASP A 177 -6.79 10.72 15.83
C ASP A 177 -7.98 10.38 14.92
N ASN A 178 -7.72 9.86 13.71
CA ASN A 178 -8.75 9.45 12.75
C ASN A 178 -9.53 8.24 13.28
N TRP A 179 -8.85 7.31 13.93
CA TRP A 179 -9.43 6.12 14.54
C TRP A 179 -10.12 6.40 15.89
N LYS A 180 -10.06 7.65 16.37
CA LYS A 180 -10.64 8.13 17.64
C LYS A 180 -10.09 7.41 18.88
N VAL A 181 -8.81 7.05 18.86
CA VAL A 181 -8.10 6.39 19.96
C VAL A 181 -7.09 7.35 20.58
N TYR A 182 -7.52 8.09 21.60
CA TYR A 182 -6.74 9.18 22.22
C TYR A 182 -5.79 8.74 23.34
N SER A 183 -5.18 7.55 23.21
CA SER A 183 -4.25 7.01 24.22
C SER A 183 -2.84 6.83 23.66
N PRO A 184 -1.81 7.43 24.28
CA PRO A 184 -0.42 7.12 23.94
C PRO A 184 -0.07 5.64 24.12
N SER A 185 -0.71 4.95 25.08
CA SER A 185 -0.47 3.52 25.29
C SER A 185 -0.93 2.66 24.11
N PHE A 186 -1.93 3.13 23.36
CA PHE A 186 -2.38 2.47 22.14
C PHE A 186 -1.27 2.46 21.09
N MET A 187 -0.58 3.58 20.86
CA MET A 187 0.53 3.63 19.89
C MET A 187 1.65 2.65 20.23
N THR A 188 2.01 2.54 21.51
CA THR A 188 3.00 1.55 21.96
C THR A 188 2.52 0.12 21.72
N GLN A 189 1.26 -0.18 22.06
CA GLN A 189 0.67 -1.50 21.81
C GLN A 189 0.63 -1.82 20.31
N TRP A 190 0.11 -0.90 19.51
CA TRP A 190 0.00 -1.00 18.05
C TRP A 190 1.34 -1.36 17.42
N VAL A 191 2.39 -0.57 17.71
CA VAL A 191 3.73 -0.81 17.17
C VAL A 191 4.29 -2.15 17.65
N ASN A 192 4.16 -2.51 18.93
CA ASN A 192 4.69 -3.77 19.45
C ASN A 192 4.01 -5.00 18.81
N CYS A 193 2.68 -4.97 18.67
CA CYS A 193 1.96 -6.08 18.03
C CYS A 193 2.40 -6.26 16.57
N HIS A 194 2.62 -5.18 15.84
CA HIS A 194 3.09 -5.26 14.45
C HIS A 194 4.54 -5.72 14.34
N ILE A 195 5.41 -5.34 15.29
CA ILE A 195 6.78 -5.86 15.37
C ILE A 195 6.74 -7.38 15.57
N GLU A 196 5.93 -7.87 16.51
CA GLU A 196 5.78 -9.30 16.79
C GLU A 196 5.19 -10.07 15.60
N ALA A 197 4.12 -9.56 14.99
CA ALA A 197 3.52 -10.15 13.80
C ALA A 197 4.51 -10.21 12.62
N SER A 198 5.23 -9.12 12.34
CA SER A 198 6.23 -9.06 11.25
C SER A 198 7.42 -9.99 11.51
N ALA A 199 7.87 -10.06 12.76
CA ALA A 199 8.91 -11.01 13.17
C ALA A 199 8.47 -12.47 12.97
N SER A 200 7.19 -12.79 13.23
CA SER A 200 6.63 -14.13 13.00
C SER A 200 6.61 -14.52 11.51
N LEU A 201 6.56 -13.53 10.61
CA LEU A 201 6.66 -13.72 9.16
C LEU A 201 8.11 -13.77 8.66
N GLY A 202 9.08 -13.42 9.52
CA GLY A 202 10.48 -13.27 9.12
C GLY A 202 10.73 -12.09 8.20
N LYS A 203 9.86 -11.05 8.25
CA LYS A 203 9.92 -9.88 7.36
C LYS A 203 10.24 -8.60 8.14
N PRO A 204 11.04 -7.68 7.58
CA PRO A 204 11.21 -6.35 8.16
C PRO A 204 9.87 -5.62 8.23
N MET A 205 9.72 -4.72 9.19
CA MET A 205 8.55 -3.86 9.35
C MET A 205 8.92 -2.40 9.10
N LEU A 206 8.03 -1.70 8.40
CA LEU A 206 8.08 -0.26 8.20
C LEU A 206 6.77 0.38 8.69
N LEU A 207 6.88 1.32 9.63
CA LEU A 207 5.80 2.26 9.95
C LEU A 207 5.90 3.42 8.95
N GLU A 208 5.13 3.35 7.86
CA GLU A 208 5.30 4.25 6.71
C GLU A 208 4.44 5.51 6.77
N GLU A 209 3.31 5.47 7.50
CA GLU A 209 2.53 6.64 7.84
C GLU A 209 2.26 6.71 9.34
N VAL A 210 2.47 7.88 9.94
CA VAL A 210 2.14 8.11 11.35
C VAL A 210 1.74 9.55 11.56
N CYS A 211 0.60 9.76 12.21
CA CYS A 211 0.27 11.04 12.80
C CYS A 211 0.04 10.94 14.31
N PRO A 212 0.98 11.40 15.13
CA PRO A 212 0.75 11.53 16.55
C PRO A 212 -0.15 12.74 16.82
N PHE A 213 -1.12 12.53 17.71
CA PHE A 213 -2.08 13.47 18.29
C PHE A 213 -1.82 14.97 17.99
N SER A 214 -2.80 15.64 17.39
CA SER A 214 -2.93 17.10 17.23
C SER A 214 -2.06 17.82 16.17
N PHE A 215 -1.34 17.13 15.27
CA PHE A 215 -0.43 17.83 14.33
C PHE A 215 -0.55 17.54 12.82
N CYS A 216 -1.36 16.58 12.36
CA CYS A 216 -1.48 16.34 10.91
C CYS A 216 -2.88 16.66 10.40
N CYS A 217 -3.09 17.93 10.07
CA CYS A 217 -3.91 18.26 8.91
C CYS A 217 -2.97 18.28 7.70
N LEU A 218 -2.65 17.10 7.15
CA LEU A 218 -2.37 17.03 5.71
C LEU A 218 -3.68 16.61 5.07
N SER A 219 -4.25 17.59 4.36
CA SER A 219 -5.54 17.57 3.67
C SER A 219 -5.85 16.26 2.96
N SER A 220 -6.94 15.60 3.38
CA SER A 220 -7.78 14.75 2.54
C SER A 220 -8.77 15.60 1.75
#